data_AF-A0A952S323-F1
#
_entry.id   AF-A0A952S323-F1
#
_cell.length_a   1.000
_cell.length_b   1.000
_cell.length_c   1.000
_cell.angle_alpha   90.00
_cell.angle_beta   90.00
_cell.angle_gamma   90.00
#
_symmetry.space_group_name_H-M   'P 1'
#
loop_
_entity.id
_entity.type
_entity.pdbx_description
1 polymer ?
#
loop_
_entity_poly.entity_id
_entity_poly.type
_entity_poly.pdbx_seq_one_letter_code
_entity_poly.pdbx_strand_id
1 'polypeptide(L)'
;MKAIKYTLTAFLLAAVFTVTAVSVLADQAAWITKAQAEKAAAFLKKHNEVRHYCEPCDDKGDSVEEISTVESEQIEGQEYWQVKVNGKGVDLAYVYFKTKKGKWKNLAKELKIKVHSVPKTLQ
;
A
#
# COMPACT_ATOMS: atom_id res chain seq x y z
N MET A 1 -62.68 1.72 -35.15
CA MET A 1 -61.86 0.57 -34.72
C MET A 1 -60.39 0.83 -35.06
N LYS A 2 -59.56 1.12 -34.05
CA LYS A 2 -58.10 0.92 -34.04
C LYS A 2 -57.71 0.64 -32.59
N ALA A 3 -57.16 -0.54 -32.34
CA ALA A 3 -56.48 -0.91 -31.10
C ALA A 3 -55.18 -0.07 -31.00
N ILE A 4 -54.61 0.18 -29.83
CA ILE A 4 -53.68 -0.74 -29.15
C ILE A 4 -53.44 -0.20 -27.72
N LYS A 5 -53.42 -1.15 -26.79
CA LYS A 5 -53.18 -1.03 -25.35
C LYS A 5 -51.69 -0.78 -25.07
N TYR A 6 -51.35 0.12 -24.15
CA TYR A 6 -50.15 -0.01 -23.31
C TYR A 6 -50.47 0.44 -21.88
N THR A 7 -50.90 -0.55 -21.12
CA THR A 7 -50.85 -0.65 -19.66
C THR A 7 -49.41 -0.41 -19.17
N LEU A 8 -49.28 0.08 -17.93
CA LEU A 8 -48.03 0.21 -17.15
C LEU A 8 -47.05 1.28 -17.65
N THR A 9 -47.29 2.52 -17.23
CA THR A 9 -46.28 3.58 -17.18
C THR A 9 -45.16 3.13 -16.24
N ALA A 10 -44.03 2.79 -16.85
CA ALA A 10 -42.90 2.12 -16.24
C ALA A 10 -42.25 2.96 -15.11
N PHE A 11 -42.15 2.34 -13.93
CA PHE A 11 -41.11 2.60 -12.94
C PHE A 11 -39.73 2.52 -13.64
N LEU A 12 -39.14 3.65 -14.01
CA LEU A 12 -37.83 3.67 -14.65
C LEU A 12 -37.08 4.97 -14.34
N LEU A 13 -36.90 5.24 -13.04
CA LEU A 13 -36.08 6.36 -12.55
C LEU A 13 -35.57 6.06 -11.12
N ALA A 14 -34.89 4.93 -10.95
CA ALA A 14 -34.12 4.62 -9.74
C ALA A 14 -33.01 3.61 -10.02
N ALA A 15 -32.18 3.87 -11.04
CA ALA A 15 -30.90 3.17 -11.17
C ALA A 15 -29.91 3.82 -10.19
N VAL A 16 -29.99 3.36 -8.95
CA VAL A 16 -29.09 3.63 -7.85
C VAL A 16 -27.65 3.32 -8.28
N PHE A 17 -26.85 4.35 -8.50
CA PHE A 17 -25.39 4.26 -8.65
C PHE A 17 -24.76 4.08 -7.25
N THR A 18 -24.91 2.90 -6.65
CA THR A 18 -24.08 2.52 -5.50
C THR A 18 -22.70 2.14 -6.02
N VAL A 19 -21.82 3.13 -6.16
CA VAL A 19 -20.38 2.89 -6.30
C VAL A 19 -19.89 2.43 -4.94
N THR A 20 -19.91 1.13 -4.69
CA THR A 20 -19.20 0.55 -3.55
C THR A 20 -17.71 0.76 -3.82
N ALA A 21 -17.11 1.71 -3.09
CA ALA A 21 -15.69 1.98 -3.12
C ALA A 21 -14.94 0.73 -2.64
N VAL A 22 -14.51 -0.12 -3.59
CA VAL A 22 -13.49 -1.11 -3.30
C VAL A 22 -12.21 -0.31 -3.04
N SER A 23 -11.73 -0.35 -1.80
CA SER A 23 -10.41 0.16 -1.44
C SER A 23 -9.38 -0.72 -2.14
N VAL A 24 -9.08 -0.39 -3.40
CA VAL A 24 -7.92 -0.93 -4.09
C VAL A 24 -6.72 -0.59 -3.22
N LEU A 25 -5.91 -1.60 -2.88
CA LEU A 25 -4.62 -1.43 -2.21
C LEU A 25 -3.77 -0.54 -3.12
N ALA A 26 -3.84 0.76 -2.91
CA ALA A 26 -3.02 1.68 -3.68
C ALA A 26 -1.59 1.51 -3.20
N ASP A 27 -0.74 0.97 -4.07
CA ASP A 27 0.70 1.02 -3.92
C ASP A 27 1.11 2.50 -3.86
N GLN A 28 1.46 2.99 -2.68
CA GLN A 28 1.82 4.39 -2.46
C GLN A 28 3.31 4.63 -2.64
N ALA A 29 4.13 3.63 -2.31
CA ALA A 29 5.58 3.68 -2.41
C ALA A 29 6.22 2.31 -2.69
N ALA A 30 5.55 1.46 -3.48
CA ALA A 30 6.13 0.20 -3.97
C ALA A 30 7.21 0.45 -5.04
N TRP A 31 6.96 1.40 -5.95
CA TRP A 31 7.85 1.77 -7.05
C TRP A 31 8.33 3.20 -6.84
N ILE A 32 9.63 3.35 -6.66
CA ILE A 32 10.28 4.59 -6.22
C ILE A 32 11.53 4.88 -7.05
N THR A 33 12.18 6.02 -6.83
CA THR A 33 13.43 6.31 -7.55
C THR A 33 14.56 5.42 -7.04
N LYS A 34 15.59 5.21 -7.87
CA LYS A 34 16.81 4.47 -7.49
C LYS A 34 17.40 4.96 -6.16
N ALA A 35 17.56 6.28 -6.02
CA ALA A 35 18.13 6.88 -4.82
C ALA A 35 17.27 6.61 -3.57
N GLN A 36 15.94 6.57 -3.71
CA GLN A 36 15.04 6.23 -2.62
C GLN A 36 15.15 4.74 -2.25
N ALA A 37 15.18 3.84 -3.24
CA ALA A 37 15.31 2.40 -3.03
C ALA A 37 16.66 2.05 -2.37
N GLU A 38 17.77 2.59 -2.85
CA GLU A 38 19.10 2.37 -2.27
C GLU A 38 19.17 2.87 -0.82
N LYS A 39 18.62 4.06 -0.54
CA LYS A 39 18.57 4.62 0.81
C LYS A 39 17.71 3.77 1.74
N ALA A 40 16.56 3.30 1.27
CA ALA A 40 15.65 2.45 2.03
C ALA A 40 16.28 1.08 2.32
N ALA A 41 16.89 0.45 1.33
CA ALA A 41 17.59 -0.82 1.50
C ALA A 41 18.75 -0.69 2.50
N ALA A 42 19.58 0.36 2.37
CA ALA A 42 20.68 0.61 3.30
C ALA A 42 20.20 0.92 4.74
N PHE A 43 19.01 1.52 4.89
CA PHE A 43 18.39 1.73 6.19
C PHE A 43 17.95 0.40 6.80
N LEU A 44 17.17 -0.41 6.06
CA LEU A 44 16.61 -1.67 6.52
C LEU A 44 17.67 -2.72 6.86
N LYS A 45 18.82 -2.72 6.18
CA LYS A 45 19.98 -3.59 6.52
C LYS A 45 20.53 -3.40 7.94
N LYS A 46 20.11 -2.36 8.66
CA LYS A 46 20.49 -2.07 10.06
C LYS A 46 19.45 -2.53 11.08
N HIS A 47 18.37 -3.16 10.62
CA HIS A 47 17.27 -3.65 11.42
C HIS A 47 17.12 -5.16 11.25
N ASN A 48 16.56 -5.81 12.27
CA ASN A 48 16.36 -7.26 12.28
C ASN A 48 14.94 -7.66 11.86
N GLU A 49 13.98 -6.75 11.98
CA GLU A 49 12.58 -7.02 11.69
C GLU A 49 11.88 -5.77 11.14
N VAL A 50 10.87 -6.00 10.32
CA VAL A 50 9.89 -5.00 9.89
C VAL A 50 8.49 -5.43 10.33
N ARG A 51 7.61 -4.45 10.48
CA ARG A 51 6.16 -4.68 10.58
C ARG A 51 5.50 -4.16 9.32
N HIS A 52 4.77 -5.01 8.64
CA HIS A 52 3.85 -4.65 7.58
C HIS A 52 2.55 -4.18 8.24
N TYR A 53 2.02 -3.04 7.84
CA TYR A 53 0.75 -2.54 8.35
C TYR A 53 0.04 -1.67 7.31
N CYS A 54 -1.19 -2.05 6.99
CA CYS A 54 -2.08 -1.33 6.09
C CYS A 54 -3.35 -0.91 6.84
N GLU A 55 -3.51 0.40 7.06
CA GLU A 55 -4.65 0.98 7.78
C GLU A 55 -6.02 0.65 7.14
N PRO A 56 -6.24 0.74 5.80
CA PRO A 56 -7.53 0.40 5.21
C PRO A 56 -7.78 -1.11 5.06
N CYS A 57 -6.89 -1.97 5.57
CA CYS A 57 -6.95 -3.42 5.37
C CYS A 57 -7.64 -4.20 6.51
N ASP A 58 -8.31 -3.53 7.44
CA ASP A 58 -9.00 -4.15 8.60
C ASP A 58 -8.12 -5.21 9.31
N ASP A 59 -6.88 -4.81 9.66
CA ASP A 59 -5.85 -5.62 10.35
C ASP A 59 -5.35 -6.88 9.61
N LYS A 60 -5.91 -7.26 8.46
CA LYS A 60 -5.42 -8.37 7.63
C LYS A 60 -4.05 -8.11 7.00
N GLY A 61 -3.61 -6.85 7.04
CA GLY A 61 -2.30 -6.41 6.55
C GLY A 61 -1.25 -6.22 7.65
N ASP A 62 -1.52 -6.61 8.90
CA ASP A 62 -0.58 -6.47 10.00
C ASP A 62 0.23 -7.76 10.22
N SER A 63 1.55 -7.68 10.04
CA SER A 63 2.45 -8.79 10.36
C SER A 63 3.86 -8.32 10.67
N VAL A 64 4.58 -9.06 11.50
CA VAL A 64 6.01 -8.84 11.74
C VAL A 64 6.81 -9.88 10.96
N GLU A 65 7.81 -9.42 10.21
CA GLU A 65 8.70 -10.24 9.40
C GLU A 65 10.15 -10.00 9.83
N GLU A 66 10.89 -11.08 10.11
CA GLU A 66 12.34 -11.03 10.32
C GLU A 66 13.05 -10.79 8.98
N ILE A 67 14.02 -9.87 8.98
CA ILE A 67 14.79 -9.50 7.81
C ILE A 67 15.97 -10.46 7.67
N SER A 68 15.93 -11.31 6.63
CA SER A 68 17.06 -12.13 6.21
C SER A 68 17.84 -11.47 5.07
N THR A 69 17.14 -10.91 4.08
CA THR A 69 17.76 -10.21 2.94
C THR A 69 17.05 -8.89 2.64
N VAL A 70 17.82 -7.92 2.15
CA VAL A 70 17.30 -6.64 1.66
C VAL A 70 18.02 -6.23 0.39
N GLU A 71 17.25 -6.00 -0.66
CA GLU A 71 17.76 -5.68 -2.01
C GLU A 71 17.07 -4.42 -2.54
N SER A 72 17.78 -3.71 -3.41
CA SER A 72 17.23 -2.61 -4.21
C SER A 72 17.39 -3.03 -5.66
N GLU A 73 16.27 -3.18 -6.37
CA GLU A 73 16.24 -3.76 -7.71
C GLU A 73 15.47 -2.86 -8.66
N GLN A 74 15.99 -2.70 -9.89
CA GLN A 74 15.26 -2.04 -10.95
C GLN A 74 14.13 -2.95 -11.42
N ILE A 75 12.95 -2.39 -11.61
CA ILE A 75 11.82 -3.14 -12.17
C ILE A 75 12.07 -3.32 -13.66
N GLU A 76 11.99 -4.56 -14.13
CA GLU A 76 12.27 -4.90 -15.52
C GLU A 76 11.39 -4.08 -16.48
N GLY A 77 12.04 -3.48 -17.50
CA GLY A 77 11.37 -2.64 -18.48
C GLY A 77 10.89 -1.28 -17.97
N GLN A 78 11.25 -0.89 -16.74
CA GLN A 78 10.82 0.38 -16.14
C GLN A 78 11.99 1.19 -15.56
N GLU A 79 11.80 2.51 -15.43
CA GLU A 79 12.76 3.41 -14.78
C GLU A 79 12.68 3.38 -13.24
N TYR A 80 11.65 2.71 -12.71
CA TYR A 80 11.40 2.61 -11.29
C TYR A 80 12.19 1.49 -10.63
N TRP A 81 12.38 1.65 -9.33
CA TRP A 81 13.07 0.72 -8.46
C TRP A 81 12.15 0.29 -7.33
N GLN A 82 12.36 -0.91 -6.83
CA GLN A 82 11.68 -1.45 -5.66
C GLN A 82 12.69 -1.86 -4.60
N VAL A 83 12.23 -1.91 -3.36
CA VAL A 83 12.94 -2.58 -2.28
C VAL A 83 12.35 -3.97 -2.15
N LYS A 84 13.21 -4.98 -2.07
CA LYS A 84 12.81 -6.34 -1.70
C LYS A 84 13.26 -6.64 -0.29
N VAL A 85 12.37 -7.17 0.53
CA VAL A 85 12.67 -7.81 1.82
C VAL A 85 12.42 -9.29 1.62
N ASN A 86 13.44 -10.12 1.90
CA ASN A 86 13.36 -11.57 1.73
C ASN A 86 12.89 -12.00 0.32
N GLY A 87 13.38 -11.30 -0.71
CA GLY A 87 13.04 -11.54 -2.12
C GLY A 87 11.64 -11.05 -2.55
N LYS A 88 10.84 -10.46 -1.66
CA LYS A 88 9.51 -9.93 -1.96
C LYS A 88 9.54 -8.41 -2.03
N GLY A 89 8.99 -7.84 -3.09
CA GLY A 89 8.79 -6.40 -3.21
C GLY A 89 7.87 -5.88 -2.10
N VAL A 90 8.23 -4.76 -1.50
CA VAL A 90 7.46 -4.14 -0.40
C VAL A 90 7.05 -2.71 -0.74
N ASP A 91 5.86 -2.31 -0.33
CA ASP A 91 5.44 -0.90 -0.34
C ASP A 91 5.95 -0.19 0.92
N LEU A 92 6.87 0.75 0.75
CA LEU A 92 7.48 1.48 1.86
C LEU A 92 6.49 2.30 2.69
N ALA A 93 5.30 2.60 2.15
CA ALA A 93 4.23 3.27 2.87
C ALA A 93 3.63 2.38 3.98
N TYR A 94 3.70 1.06 3.81
CA TYR A 94 3.14 0.07 4.74
C TYR A 94 4.21 -0.67 5.53
N VAL A 95 5.48 -0.26 5.42
CA VAL A 95 6.60 -0.84 6.18
C VAL A 95 6.95 0.04 7.38
N TYR A 96 7.06 -0.60 8.54
CA TYR A 96 7.47 0.03 9.79
C TYR A 96 8.72 -0.66 10.35
N PHE A 97 9.65 0.14 10.88
CA PHE A 97 10.85 -0.36 11.56
C PHE A 97 10.73 -0.17 13.07
N LYS A 98 11.33 -1.09 13.82
CA LYS A 98 11.37 -1.01 15.29
C LYS A 98 12.50 -0.10 15.76
N THR A 99 12.16 0.85 16.62
CA THR A 99 13.12 1.73 17.28
C THR A 99 13.74 1.05 18.50
N LYS A 100 14.86 1.58 18.99
CA LYS A 100 15.50 1.15 20.26
C LYS A 100 14.56 1.21 21.49
N LYS A 101 13.49 2.01 21.41
CA LYS A 101 12.47 2.15 22.46
C LYS A 101 11.27 1.21 22.27
N GLY A 102 11.36 0.25 21.36
CA GLY A 102 10.31 -0.73 21.06
C GLY A 102 9.16 -0.22 20.17
N LYS A 103 9.10 1.08 19.86
CA LYS A 103 8.05 1.66 19.00
C LYS A 103 8.28 1.37 17.53
N TRP A 104 7.21 1.17 16.78
CA TRP A 104 7.22 1.05 15.32
C TRP A 104 7.09 2.42 14.66
N LYS A 105 7.95 2.74 13.68
CA LYS A 105 7.92 3.99 12.92
C LYS A 105 7.82 3.71 11.42
N ASN A 106 6.99 4.49 10.73
CA ASN A 106 6.79 4.34 9.29
C ASN A 106 8.07 4.68 8.51
N LEU A 107 8.49 3.76 7.65
CA LEU A 107 9.74 3.84 6.91
C LEU A 107 9.73 4.95 5.86
N ALA A 108 8.68 5.04 5.02
CA ALA A 108 8.56 6.09 4.02
C ALA A 108 8.65 7.49 4.65
N LYS A 109 7.92 7.73 5.75
CA LYS A 109 7.96 9.00 6.48
C LYS A 109 9.32 9.31 7.08
N GLU A 110 10.02 8.32 7.63
CA GLU A 110 11.38 8.49 8.13
C GLU A 110 12.35 8.89 7.02
N LEU A 111 12.21 8.29 5.85
CA LEU A 111 13.07 8.56 4.70
C LEU A 111 12.68 9.79 3.88
N LYS A 112 11.58 10.46 4.27
CA LYS A 112 10.97 11.61 3.58
C LYS A 112 10.45 11.27 2.17
N ILE A 113 9.97 10.05 1.99
CA ILE A 113 9.21 9.63 0.80
C ILE A 113 7.77 10.10 0.97
N LYS A 114 7.20 10.70 -0.07
CA LYS A 114 5.85 11.27 -0.02
C LYS A 114 4.82 10.14 -0.01
N VAL A 115 4.04 10.06 1.07
CA VAL A 115 2.95 9.09 1.27
C VAL A 115 1.80 9.79 2.01
N HIS A 116 0.59 9.26 1.87
CA HIS A 116 -0.64 9.84 2.41
C HIS A 116 -1.38 8.82 3.28
N SER A 117 -2.11 9.32 4.28
CA SER A 117 -3.02 8.49 5.09
C SER A 117 -2.40 7.19 5.64
N VAL A 118 -1.14 7.26 6.09
CA VAL A 118 -0.47 6.17 6.81
C VAL A 118 0.00 6.67 8.18
N PRO A 119 -0.21 5.95 9.30
CA PRO A 119 0.23 6.40 10.61
C PRO A 119 1.73 6.63 10.68
N LYS A 120 2.20 7.66 11.40
CA LYS A 120 3.65 7.88 11.58
C LYS A 120 4.28 6.80 12.47
N THR A 121 3.51 6.28 13.41
CA THR A 121 3.93 5.31 14.42
C THR A 121 2.82 4.33 14.71
N LEU A 122 3.17 3.10 15.06
CA LEU A 122 2.25 2.10 15.63
C LEU A 122 2.66 1.82 17.08
N GLN A 123 1.70 1.34 17.88
CA GLN A 123 1.95 0.84 19.23
C GLN A 123 2.62 -0.53 19.18
#